data_AF-A0A7X7F387-F1
#
_entry.id   AF-A0A7X7F387-F1
#
_cell.length_a   1.000
_cell.length_b   1.000
_cell.length_c   1.000
_cell.angle_alpha   90.00
_cell.angle_beta   90.00
_cell.angle_gamma   90.00
#
_symmetry.space_group_name_H-M   'P 1'
#
loop_
_entity.id
_entity.type
_entity.pdbx_description
1 polymer ?
#
loop_
_entity_poly.entity_id
_entity_poly.type
_entity_poly.pdbx_seq_one_letter_code
_entity_poly.pdbx_strand_id
1 'polypeptide(L)' 'MRKRYKPSISTARDKLNSAHLIGAFVFASIVDAATGSWLAFFLAAGIVIGLSIHSGGIRLT' A
#
# COMPACT_ATOMS: atom_id res chain seq x y z
N MET A 1 38.55 -2.96 0.82
CA MET A 1 37.50 -3.49 -0.08
C MET A 1 36.22 -2.65 0.10
N ARG A 2 35.90 -1.69 -0.79
CA ARG A 2 34.71 -0.83 -0.65
C ARG A 2 33.53 -1.49 -1.38
N LYS A 3 32.47 -1.88 -0.65
CA LYS A 3 31.21 -2.33 -1.26
C LYS A 3 30.60 -1.15 -2.02
N ARG A 4 30.52 -1.21 -3.35
CA ARG A 4 29.79 -0.21 -4.14
C ARG A 4 28.31 -0.35 -3.82
N TYR A 5 27.72 0.69 -3.23
CA TYR A 5 26.28 0.81 -3.12
C TYR A 5 25.68 0.87 -4.52
N LYS A 6 24.98 -0.19 -4.96
CA LYS A 6 24.07 -0.11 -6.10
C LYS A 6 22.72 0.32 -5.53
N PRO A 7 22.22 1.53 -5.85
CA PRO A 7 20.86 1.87 -5.48
C PRO A 7 19.95 0.80 -6.10
N SER A 8 19.15 0.12 -5.27
CA SER A 8 18.09 -0.75 -5.79
C SER A 8 17.14 0.18 -6.54
N ILE A 9 17.23 0.18 -7.87
CA ILE A 9 16.28 0.94 -8.69
C ILE A 9 14.92 0.29 -8.45
N SER A 10 14.14 0.90 -7.55
CA SER A 10 12.74 0.54 -7.31
C SER A 10 12.05 0.60 -8.67
N THR A 11 11.53 -0.55 -9.09
CA THR A 11 10.93 -0.68 -10.41
C THR A 11 9.69 0.22 -10.49
N ALA A 12 9.25 0.56 -11.70
CA ALA A 12 8.00 1.29 -11.88
C ALA A 12 6.82 0.56 -11.20
N ARG A 13 6.85 -0.77 -11.18
CA ARG A 13 5.88 -1.62 -10.48
C ARG A 13 5.94 -1.44 -8.96
N ASP A 14 7.14 -1.42 -8.38
CA ASP A 14 7.29 -1.24 -6.93
C ASP A 14 6.76 0.12 -6.49
N LYS A 15 7.05 1.18 -7.26
CA LYS A 15 6.52 2.52 -7.00
C LYS A 15 5.00 2.57 -7.10
N LEU A 16 4.42 1.90 -8.09
CA LEU A 16 2.97 1.83 -8.26
C LEU A 16 2.31 1.06 -7.11
N ASN A 17 2.85 -0.09 -6.72
CA ASN A 17 2.38 -0.85 -5.57
C ASN A 17 2.46 -0.01 -4.28
N SER A 18 3.56 0.72 -4.07
CA SER A 18 3.69 1.64 -2.93
C SER A 18 2.63 2.73 -2.95
N ALA A 19 2.32 3.32 -4.10
CA ALA A 19 1.26 4.32 -4.21
C ALA A 19 -0.13 3.76 -3.84
N HIS A 20 -0.45 2.54 -4.27
CA HIS A 20 -1.69 1.86 -3.87
C HIS A 20 -1.75 1.58 -2.37
N LEU A 21 -0.67 1.11 -1.77
CA LEU A 21 -0.61 0.86 -0.32
C LEU A 21 -0.76 2.15 0.48
N ILE A 22 -0.04 3.22 0.09
CA ILE A 22 -0.16 4.52 0.74
C ILE A 22 -1.59 5.05 0.61
N GLY A 23 -2.17 5.00 -0.60
CA GLY A 23 -3.56 5.41 -0.83
C GLY A 23 -4.56 4.63 0.03
N ALA A 24 -4.37 3.32 0.16
CA ALA A 24 -5.21 2.48 1.01
C ALA A 24 -5.11 2.87 2.49
N PHE A 25 -3.90 3.14 3.00
CA PHE A 25 -3.71 3.57 4.39
C PHE A 25 -4.24 4.97 4.66
N VAL A 26 -4.09 5.90 3.72
CA VAL A 26 -4.68 7.25 3.82
C VAL A 26 -6.20 7.17 3.88
N PHE A 27 -6.81 6.38 3.00
CA PHE A 27 -8.26 6.18 3.03
C PHE A 27 -8.72 5.51 4.35
N ALA A 28 -8.03 4.45 4.76
CA ALA A 28 -8.37 3.73 5.99
C ALA A 28 -8.20 4.60 7.25
N SER A 29 -7.20 5.47 7.29
CA SER A 29 -7.01 6.40 8.42
C SER A 29 -8.07 7.48 8.49
N ILE A 30 -8.66 7.90 7.36
CA ILE A 30 -9.84 8.78 7.37
C ILE A 30 -11.06 8.05 7.97
N VAL A 31 -11.27 6.78 7.60
CA VAL A 31 -12.35 5.95 8.15
C VAL A 31 -12.16 5.71 9.65
N ASP A 32 -10.93 5.42 10.07
CA ASP A 32 -10.56 5.28 11.48
C ASP A 32 -10.81 6.57 12.25
N ALA A 33 -10.36 7.72 11.74
CA ALA A 33 -10.58 9.01 12.40
C ALA A 33 -12.07 9.36 12.55
N ALA A 34 -12.92 8.94 11.60
CA ALA A 34 -14.36 9.15 11.66
C ALA A 34 -15.07 8.20 12.64
N THR A 35 -14.56 6.99 12.82
CA THR A 35 -15.22 5.94 13.63
C THR A 35 -14.60 5.74 15.01
N GLY A 36 -13.35 6.16 15.21
CA GLY A 36 -12.53 5.88 16.38
C GLY A 36 -12.18 4.40 16.57
N SER A 37 -12.33 3.57 15.52
CA SER A 37 -12.25 2.11 15.63
C SER A 37 -11.12 1.53 14.79
N TRP A 38 -10.11 1.01 15.49
CA TRP A 38 -8.98 0.30 14.90
C TRP A 38 -9.44 -0.88 14.03
N LEU A 39 -10.56 -1.51 14.37
CA LEU A 39 -11.11 -2.60 13.56
C LEU A 39 -11.65 -2.10 12.21
N ALA A 40 -12.27 -0.92 12.19
CA ALA A 40 -12.71 -0.28 10.96
C ALA A 40 -11.52 0.12 10.07
N PHE A 41 -10.40 0.57 10.65
CA PHE A 41 -9.15 0.79 9.94
C PHE A 41 -8.68 -0.47 9.19
N PHE A 42 -8.52 -1.59 9.91
CA PHE A 42 -8.00 -2.82 9.32
C PHE A 42 -8.93 -3.37 8.23
N LEU A 43 -10.24 -3.28 8.44
CA LEU A 43 -11.21 -3.69 7.42
C LEU A 43 -11.14 -2.80 6.18
N ALA A 44 -11.13 -1.47 6.35
CA ALA A 44 -11.05 -0.54 5.22
C ALA A 44 -9.73 -0.71 4.43
N ALA A 45 -8.59 -0.80 5.14
CA ALA A 45 -7.29 -1.03 4.51
C ALA A 45 -7.26 -2.37 3.78
N GLY A 46 -7.72 -3.44 4.43
CA GLY A 46 -7.77 -4.77 3.83
C GLY A 46 -8.66 -4.85 2.59
N ILE A 47 -9.83 -4.22 2.63
CA ILE A 47 -10.75 -4.17 1.48
C ILE A 47 -10.11 -3.41 0.31
N VAL A 48 -9.55 -2.22 0.54
CA VAL A 48 -8.95 -1.42 -0.54
C VAL A 48 -7.74 -2.11 -1.14
N ILE A 49 -6.87 -2.70 -0.31
CA ILE A 49 -5.72 -3.47 -0.79
C ILE A 49 -6.20 -4.70 -1.57
N GLY A 50 -7.17 -5.46 -1.04
CA GLY A 50 -7.74 -6.63 -1.69
C GLY A 50 -8.38 -6.30 -3.05
N LEU A 51 -9.14 -5.21 -3.15
CA LEU A 51 -9.70 -4.72 -4.41
C LEU A 51 -8.61 -4.26 -5.38
N SER A 52 -7.54 -3.64 -4.88
CA SER A 52 -6.39 -3.23 -5.70
C SER A 52 -5.63 -4.44 -6.26
N ILE A 53 -5.55 -5.53 -5.50
CA ILE A 53 -5.00 -6.81 -5.99
C ILE A 53 -5.95 -7.44 -7.02
N HIS A 54 -7.25 -7.53 -6.71
CA HIS A 54 -8.24 -8.14 -7.59
C HIS A 54 -8.38 -7.43 -8.94
N SER A 55 -8.33 -6.09 -8.94
CA SER A 55 -8.36 -5.27 -10.16
C SER A 55 -7.03 -5.23 -10.92
N GLY A 56 -5.95 -5.78 -10.36
CA GLY A 56 -4.62 -5.79 -10.98
C GLY A 56 -3.84 -4.48 -10.86
N GLY A 57 -4.28 -3.55 -10.00
CA GLY A 57 -3.53 -2.35 -9.64
C GLY A 57 -2.27 -2.67 -8.83
N ILE A 58 -2.40 -3.55 -7.83
CA ILE A 58 -1.25 -4.14 -7.13
C ILE A 58 -0.83 -5.42 -7.86
N ARG A 59 0.43 -5.48 -8.28
CA ARG A 59 1.02 -6.65 -8.97
C ARG A 59 2.01 -7.34 -8.06
N LEU A 60 1.70 -8.58 -7.68
CA LEU A 60 2.51 -9.39 -6.76
C LEU A 60 3.65 -10.17 -7.45
N THR A 61 3.54 -10.41 -8.75
CA THR A 61 4.49 -11.19 -9.57
C THR A 61 5.23 -10.33 -10.55
#